data_AF-A0A9E2TQV6-F1
#
_entry.id   AF-A0A9E2TQV6-F1
#
_cell.length_a   1.000
_cell.length_b   1.000
_cell.length_c   1.000
_cell.angle_alpha   90.00
_cell.angle_beta   90.00
_cell.angle_gamma   90.00
#
_symmetry.space_group_name_H-M   'P 1'
#
loop_
_entity.id
_entity.type
_entity.pdbx_description
1 polymer ?
#
loop_
_entity_poly.entity_id
_entity_poly.type
_entity_poly.pdbx_seq_one_letter_code
_entity_poly.pdbx_strand_id
1 'polypeptide(L)'
;MSLINKLLDKLTEYLRLKGEKLKLDIIAQVSRLLAHVLAFLFLGIIAFFLFIFLSLAAGAYLNVLLESEYYGHLIVAGVYLILLIIIFLLLRTNRIQNWLESVFINISENIDTDEQ
;
A
#
# COMPACT_ATOMS: atom_id res chain seq x y z
N MET A 1 -18.52 -11.32 -46.80
CA MET A 1 -18.62 -10.52 -45.55
C MET A 1 -19.85 -10.95 -44.75
N SER A 2 -19.77 -11.97 -43.89
CA SER A 2 -20.96 -12.43 -43.12
C SER A 2 -20.63 -13.10 -41.78
N LEU A 3 -19.43 -13.67 -41.63
CA LEU A 3 -19.05 -14.40 -40.42
C LEU A 3 -18.63 -13.47 -39.27
N ILE A 4 -17.93 -12.37 -39.58
CA ILE A 4 -17.48 -11.38 -38.59
C ILE A 4 -18.67 -10.68 -37.93
N ASN A 5 -19.71 -10.33 -38.71
CA ASN A 5 -20.91 -9.68 -38.17
C ASN A 5 -21.71 -10.63 -37.28
N LYS A 6 -21.83 -11.93 -37.63
CA LYS A 6 -22.48 -12.93 -36.77
C LYS A 6 -21.74 -13.18 -35.45
N LEU A 7 -20.42 -13.10 -35.46
CA LEU A 7 -19.61 -13.23 -34.25
C LEU A 7 -19.74 -11.98 -33.37
N LEU A 8 -19.72 -10.79 -33.97
CA LEU A 8 -19.96 -9.52 -33.27
C LEU A 8 -21.37 -9.43 -32.68
N ASP A 9 -22.39 -9.91 -33.38
CA ASP A 9 -23.77 -9.94 -32.89
C ASP A 9 -23.92 -10.90 -31.69
N LYS A 10 -23.32 -12.10 -31.77
CA LYS A 10 -23.30 -13.04 -30.63
C LYS A 10 -22.53 -12.52 -29.43
N LEU A 11 -21.39 -11.86 -29.65
CA LEU A 11 -20.61 -11.21 -28.60
C LEU A 11 -21.41 -10.08 -27.93
N THR A 12 -22.09 -9.26 -28.73
CA THR A 12 -22.93 -8.16 -28.26
C THR A 12 -24.13 -8.66 -27.47
N GLU A 13 -24.76 -9.75 -27.90
CA GLU A 13 -25.86 -10.40 -27.20
C GLU A 13 -25.41 -11.03 -25.86
N TYR A 14 -24.22 -11.63 -25.81
CA TYR A 14 -23.62 -12.18 -24.59
C TYR A 14 -23.23 -11.09 -23.58
N LEU A 15 -22.70 -9.97 -24.08
CA LEU A 15 -22.40 -8.77 -23.28
C LEU A 15 -23.68 -8.09 -22.76
N ARG A 16 -24.77 -8.15 -23.53
CA ARG A 16 -26.06 -7.57 -23.16
C ARG A 16 -26.79 -8.39 -22.08
N LEU A 17 -26.67 -9.72 -22.11
CA LEU A 17 -27.23 -10.61 -21.08
C LEU A 17 -26.42 -10.62 -19.77
N LYS A 18 -25.09 -10.44 -19.84
CA LYS A 18 -24.24 -10.26 -18.64
C LYS A 18 -24.23 -8.83 -18.10
N GLY A 19 -24.57 -7.83 -18.91
CA GLY A 19 -24.38 -6.41 -18.58
C GLY A 19 -25.14 -5.93 -17.34
N GLU A 20 -26.27 -6.56 -16.99
CA GLU A 20 -27.08 -6.10 -15.85
C GLU A 20 -26.62 -6.69 -14.52
N LYS A 21 -26.27 -7.99 -14.49
CA LYS A 21 -25.68 -8.62 -13.29
C LYS A 21 -24.23 -8.20 -13.06
N LEU A 22 -23.44 -8.09 -14.13
CA LEU A 22 -22.04 -7.70 -14.06
C LEU A 22 -21.88 -6.25 -13.58
N LYS A 23 -22.77 -5.33 -13.98
CA LYS A 23 -22.73 -3.95 -13.46
C LYS A 23 -22.96 -3.90 -11.97
N LEU A 24 -23.94 -4.65 -11.45
CA LEU A 24 -24.23 -4.66 -10.01
C LEU A 24 -23.06 -5.25 -9.21
N ASP A 25 -22.50 -6.37 -9.65
CA ASP A 25 -21.36 -7.00 -8.97
C ASP A 25 -20.08 -6.16 -9.05
N ILE A 26 -19.80 -5.54 -10.20
CA ILE A 26 -18.65 -4.63 -10.34
C ILE A 26 -18.82 -3.42 -9.42
N ILE A 27 -20.00 -2.78 -9.38
CA ILE A 27 -20.23 -1.62 -8.51
C ILE A 27 -20.16 -2.01 -7.02
N ALA A 28 -20.66 -3.20 -6.66
CA ALA A 28 -20.59 -3.72 -5.30
C ALA A 28 -19.15 -4.05 -4.88
N GLN A 29 -18.36 -4.71 -5.74
CA GLN A 29 -16.94 -4.98 -5.49
C GLN A 29 -16.12 -3.69 -5.42
N VAL A 30 -16.31 -2.78 -6.37
CA VAL A 30 -15.62 -1.49 -6.39
C VAL A 30 -16.00 -0.67 -5.17
N SER A 31 -17.26 -0.65 -4.74
CA SER A 31 -17.66 0.03 -3.49
C SER A 31 -17.02 -0.59 -2.25
N ARG A 32 -16.93 -1.93 -2.18
CA ARG A 32 -16.32 -2.61 -1.03
C ARG A 32 -14.81 -2.39 -0.97
N LEU A 33 -14.14 -2.41 -2.13
CA LEU A 33 -12.73 -2.07 -2.28
C LEU A 33 -12.48 -0.60 -1.93
N LEU A 34 -13.27 0.32 -2.47
CA LEU A 34 -13.18 1.75 -2.15
C LEU A 34 -13.37 1.99 -0.65
N ALA A 35 -14.36 1.35 -0.01
CA ALA A 35 -14.56 1.48 1.42
C ALA A 35 -13.34 0.99 2.23
N HIS A 36 -12.75 -0.15 1.85
CA HIS A 36 -11.52 -0.64 2.48
C HIS A 36 -10.32 0.28 2.24
N VAL A 37 -10.12 0.74 1.01
CA VAL A 37 -9.01 1.63 0.66
C VAL A 37 -9.13 2.96 1.41
N LEU A 38 -10.33 3.55 1.46
CA LEU A 38 -10.57 4.76 2.25
C LEU A 38 -10.32 4.50 3.72
N ALA A 39 -10.87 3.43 4.31
CA ALA A 39 -10.66 3.11 5.72
C ALA A 39 -9.17 2.93 6.04
N PHE A 40 -8.44 2.20 5.19
CA PHE A 40 -7.01 1.99 5.32
C PHE A 40 -6.21 3.29 5.14
N LEU A 41 -6.63 4.15 4.21
CA LEU A 41 -6.03 5.47 4.00
C LEU A 41 -6.23 6.37 5.22
N PHE A 42 -7.44 6.42 5.78
CA PHE A 42 -7.73 7.17 7.01
C PHE A 42 -6.89 6.65 8.18
N LEU A 43 -6.81 5.33 8.36
CA LEU A 43 -5.98 4.71 9.38
C LEU A 43 -4.50 5.05 9.18
N GLY A 44 -4.02 4.98 7.93
CA GLY A 44 -2.66 5.29 7.54
C GLY A 44 -2.30 6.76 7.79
N ILE A 45 -3.22 7.69 7.49
CA ILE A 45 -3.04 9.12 7.78
C ILE A 45 -2.92 9.33 9.29
N ILE A 46 -3.83 8.79 10.10
CA ILE A 46 -3.78 8.93 11.56
C ILE A 46 -2.47 8.34 12.11
N ALA A 47 -2.08 7.16 11.66
CA ALA A 47 -0.82 6.51 12.05
C ALA A 47 0.40 7.35 11.63
N PHE A 48 0.38 7.97 10.45
CA PHE A 48 1.44 8.84 9.96
C PHE A 48 1.58 10.09 10.82
N PHE A 49 0.47 10.74 11.17
CA PHE A 49 0.48 11.87 12.10
C PHE A 49 1.01 11.45 13.47
N LEU A 50 0.53 10.33 14.03
CA LEU A 50 1.03 9.79 15.29
C LEU A 50 2.54 9.59 15.25
N PHE A 51 3.06 9.00 14.17
CA PHE A 51 4.48 8.74 13.98
C PHE A 51 5.31 10.04 13.96
N ILE A 52 4.85 11.08 13.25
CA ILE A 52 5.49 12.40 13.23
C ILE A 52 5.53 12.99 14.63
N PHE A 53 4.39 13.00 15.34
CA PHE A 53 4.30 13.53 16.69
C PHE A 53 5.21 12.78 17.66
N LEU A 54 5.30 11.45 17.53
CA LEU A 54 6.18 10.62 18.34
C LEU A 54 7.66 10.94 18.06
N SER A 55 8.02 11.16 16.80
CA SER A 55 9.37 11.58 16.41
C SER A 55 9.70 12.98 16.94
N LEU A 56 8.74 13.91 16.92
CA LEU A 56 8.89 15.25 17.48
C LEU A 56 9.05 15.19 19.01
N ALA A 57 8.23 14.38 19.69
CA ALA A 57 8.28 14.17 21.13
C ALA A 57 9.60 13.53 21.55
N ALA A 58 10.09 12.53 20.80
CA ALA A 58 11.40 11.93 21.03
C ALA A 58 12.54 12.96 20.87
N GLY A 59 12.47 13.81 19.83
CA GLY A 59 13.43 14.90 19.63
C GLY A 59 13.39 15.93 20.76
N ALA A 60 12.21 16.31 21.22
CA ALA A 60 12.01 17.21 22.34
C ALA A 60 12.46 16.61 23.68
N TYR A 61 12.25 15.31 23.91
CA TYR A 61 12.72 14.62 25.11
C TYR A 61 14.25 14.58 25.18
N LEU A 62 14.91 14.27 24.05
CA LEU A 62 16.37 14.33 23.95
C LEU A 62 16.90 15.74 24.16
N ASN A 63 16.17 16.75 23.69
CA ASN A 63 16.51 18.16 23.84
C ASN A 63 16.58 18.60 25.32
N VAL A 64 15.59 18.20 26.12
CA VAL A 64 15.58 18.45 27.58
C VAL A 64 16.74 17.76 28.29
N LEU A 65 17.09 16.53 27.89
CA LEU A 65 18.18 15.78 28.50
C LEU A 65 19.57 16.37 28.19
N LEU A 66 19.71 17.07 27.05
CA LEU A 66 20.95 17.70 26.62
C LEU A 66 21.06 19.19 26.98
N GLU A 67 20.08 19.76 27.72
CA GLU A 67 20.01 21.18 28.12
C GLU A 67 20.18 22.17 26.95
N SER A 68 19.82 21.81 25.72
CA SER A 68 20.06 22.68 24.56
C SER A 68 19.10 22.45 23.38
N GLU A 69 18.36 23.53 23.04
CA GLU A 69 17.18 23.58 22.16
C GLU A 69 17.32 22.94 20.76
N TYR A 70 18.53 22.68 20.28
CA TYR A 70 18.77 22.26 18.90
C TYR A 70 19.38 20.86 18.78
N TYR A 71 20.10 20.38 19.81
CA TYR A 71 20.85 19.12 19.69
C TYR A 71 19.94 17.88 19.67
N GLY A 72 18.77 17.94 20.35
CA GLY A 72 17.81 16.84 20.33
C GLY A 72 17.30 16.51 18.92
N HIS A 73 17.02 17.54 18.11
CA HIS A 73 16.60 17.37 16.73
C HIS A 73 17.75 16.92 15.82
N LEU A 74 18.98 17.37 16.10
CA LEU A 74 20.18 17.00 15.34
C LEU A 74 20.53 15.51 15.54
N ILE A 75 20.38 14.98 16.76
CA ILE A 75 20.56 13.56 17.05
C ILE A 75 19.49 12.72 16.34
N VAL A 76 18.22 13.13 16.39
CA VAL A 76 17.14 12.43 15.67
C VAL A 76 17.41 12.45 14.16
N ALA A 77 17.84 13.58 13.60
CA ALA A 77 18.26 13.67 12.20
C ALA A 77 19.45 12.74 11.89
N GLY A 78 20.43 12.64 12.78
CA GLY A 78 21.55 11.70 12.65
C GLY A 78 21.11 10.24 12.65
N VAL A 79 20.16 9.86 13.51
CA VAL A 79 19.57 8.51 13.52
C VAL A 79 18.84 8.21 12.21
N TYR A 80 18.04 9.14 11.70
CA TYR A 80 17.39 8.99 10.39
C TYR A 80 18.41 8.88 9.25
N LEU A 81 19.52 9.61 9.31
CA LEU A 81 20.61 9.55 8.32
C LEU A 81 21.29 8.18 8.34
N ILE A 82 21.59 7.64 9.52
CA ILE A 82 22.13 6.27 9.69
C ILE A 82 21.15 5.24 9.12
N LEU A 83 19.85 5.37 9.44
CA LEU A 83 18.82 4.46 8.95
C LEU A 83 18.68 4.52 7.42
N LEU A 84 18.79 5.72 6.84
CA LEU A 84 18.82 5.92 5.39
C LEU A 84 20.05 5.25 4.75
N ILE A 85 21.24 5.40 5.36
CA ILE A 85 22.46 4.72 4.91
C ILE A 85 22.28 3.20 4.96
N ILE A 86 21.68 2.66 6.03
CA ILE A 86 21.41 1.22 6.17
C ILE A 86 20.47 0.75 5.05
N ILE A 87 19.36 1.47 4.82
CA ILE A 87 18.42 1.16 3.74
C ILE A 87 19.11 1.22 2.37
N PHE A 88 19.92 2.25 2.12
CA PHE A 88 20.68 2.40 0.88
C PHE A 88 21.68 1.26 0.67
N LEU A 89 22.36 0.82 1.73
CA LEU A 89 23.26 -0.33 1.69
C LEU A 89 22.48 -1.62 1.40
N LEU A 90 21.30 -1.79 2.01
CA LEU A 90 20.43 -2.95 1.80
C LEU A 90 19.86 -2.99 0.38
N LEU A 91 19.47 -1.84 -0.18
CA LEU A 91 19.05 -1.68 -1.58
C LEU A 91 20.18 -2.07 -2.51
N ARG A 92 21.39 -1.56 -2.25
CA ARG A 92 22.59 -1.89 -3.02
C ARG A 92 22.95 -3.37 -2.96
N THR A 93 22.64 -4.05 -1.86
CA THR A 93 22.97 -5.47 -1.67
C THR A 93 21.94 -6.40 -2.33
N ASN A 94 20.95 -5.88 -3.08
CA ASN A 94 19.90 -6.67 -3.74
C ASN A 94 19.05 -7.56 -2.82
N ARG A 95 19.26 -7.52 -1.49
CA ARG A 95 18.53 -8.37 -0.52
C ARG A 95 17.04 -8.03 -0.43
N ILE A 96 16.70 -6.77 -0.70
CA ILE A 96 15.32 -6.29 -0.66
C ILE A 96 14.51 -6.88 -1.81
N GLN A 97 15.11 -7.12 -2.98
CA GLN A 97 14.38 -7.75 -4.09
C GLN A 97 13.97 -9.18 -3.73
N ASN A 98 14.88 -9.97 -3.16
CA ASN A 98 14.59 -11.34 -2.75
C ASN A 98 13.59 -11.40 -1.57
N TRP A 99 13.64 -10.43 -0.65
CA TRP A 99 12.65 -10.32 0.44
C TRP A 99 11.27 -9.88 -0.06
N LEU A 100 11.19 -8.96 -1.03
CA LEU A 100 9.93 -8.53 -1.64
C LEU A 100 9.27 -9.65 -2.44
N GLU A 101 10.05 -10.43 -3.20
CA GLU A 101 9.51 -11.58 -3.95
C GLU A 101 8.91 -12.64 -3.02
N SER A 102 9.59 -12.95 -1.91
CA SER A 102 9.06 -13.90 -0.91
C SER A 102 7.81 -13.38 -0.20
N VAL A 103 7.70 -12.08 0.06
CA VAL A 103 6.48 -11.47 0.62
C VAL A 103 5.33 -11.48 -0.41
N PHE A 104 5.61 -11.20 -1.67
CA PHE A 104 4.59 -11.15 -2.72
C PHE A 104 3.99 -12.54 -3.01
N ILE A 105 4.82 -13.59 -3.04
CA ILE A 105 4.38 -14.98 -3.23
C ILE A 105 3.48 -15.43 -2.08
N ASN A 106 3.88 -15.15 -0.83
CA ASN A 106 3.14 -15.57 0.36
C ASN A 106 1.77 -14.87 0.50
N ILE A 107 1.66 -13.63 -0.01
CA ILE A 107 0.38 -12.90 -0.07
C ILE A 107 -0.52 -13.47 -1.17
N SER A 108 0.05 -13.77 -2.35
CA SER A 108 -0.73 -14.35 -3.45
C SER A 108 -1.28 -15.73 -3.10
N GLU A 109 -0.47 -16.57 -2.45
CA GLU A 109 -0.88 -17.90 -2.01
C GLU A 109 -2.00 -17.84 -0.95
N ASN A 110 -1.93 -16.88 -0.03
CA ASN A 110 -2.95 -16.72 1.02
C ASN A 110 -4.28 -16.15 0.48
N ILE A 111 -4.22 -15.33 -0.58
CA ILE A 111 -5.42 -14.80 -1.24
C ILE A 111 -6.17 -15.88 -2.04
N ASP A 112 -5.46 -16.84 -2.66
CA ASP A 112 -6.09 -17.95 -3.39
C ASP A 112 -6.69 -19.03 -2.47
N THR A 113 -6.21 -19.13 -1.21
CA THR A 113 -6.76 -20.07 -0.23
C THR A 113 -8.06 -19.62 0.44
N ASP A 114 -8.36 -18.32 0.43
CA ASP A 114 -9.62 -17.78 0.96
C ASP A 114 -10.81 -17.94 -0.01
N GLU A 115 -10.55 -18.37 -1.26
CA GLU A 115 -11.58 -18.67 -2.28
C GLU A 115 -11.89 -20.18 -2.46
N GLN A 116 -11.30 -21.10 -1.67
CA GLN A 116 -11.61 -22.55 -1.71
C GLN A 116 -12.51 -23.04 -0.56
#